data_AF-A0A1G8RF83-F1
#
_entry.id   AF-A0A1G8RF83-F1
#
_cell.length_a   1.000
_cell.length_b   1.000
_cell.length_c   1.000
_cell.angle_alpha   90.00
_cell.angle_beta   90.00
_cell.angle_gamma   90.00
#
_symmetry.space_group_name_H-M   'P 1'
#
loop_
_entity.id
_entity.type
_entity.pdbx_description
1 polymer ?
#
loop_
_entity_poly.entity_id
_entity_poly.type
_entity_poly.pdbx_seq_one_letter_code
_entity_poly.pdbx_strand_id
1 'polypeptide(L)'
;ETVQGDLTVNGNTTLGDAATDTVNTSGDLTVGGNETVTGNETVQGDLTVNGNTTLGTGGTPIVTHLSATESIIFPDIPANSTEDQPITVTGAAPGDNVYVSPAADPGAGLVWSAFVSAANTVTIRLANVTTAVITPNVTDWRADVWKH
;
A
#
# COMPACT_ATOMS: atom_id res chain seq x y z
N GLU A 1 -15.66 -25.92 -36.37
CA GLU A 1 -15.73 -24.76 -37.26
C GLU A 1 -14.57 -23.84 -36.91
N THR A 2 -14.01 -23.11 -37.88
CA THR A 2 -12.89 -22.18 -37.65
C THR A 2 -13.24 -20.84 -38.27
N VAL A 3 -13.18 -19.77 -37.48
CA VAL A 3 -13.36 -18.40 -37.96
C VAL A 3 -11.97 -17.79 -38.14
N GLN A 4 -11.64 -17.35 -39.36
CA GLN A 4 -10.31 -16.83 -39.71
C GLN A 4 -10.21 -15.29 -39.62
N GLY A 5 -11.29 -14.61 -39.23
CA GLY A 5 -11.36 -13.16 -39.09
C GLY A 5 -12.16 -12.76 -37.86
N ASP A 6 -12.66 -11.52 -37.86
CA ASP A 6 -13.41 -10.99 -36.72
C ASP A 6 -14.74 -11.72 -36.54
N LEU A 7 -15.06 -12.04 -35.29
CA LEU A 7 -16.35 -12.59 -34.88
C LEU A 7 -17.04 -11.58 -33.97
N THR A 8 -18.25 -11.15 -34.35
CA THR A 8 -19.14 -10.36 -33.48
C THR A 8 -20.31 -11.23 -33.08
N VAL A 9 -20.57 -11.32 -31.77
CA VAL A 9 -21.75 -12.00 -31.22
C VAL A 9 -22.58 -10.96 -30.47
N ASN A 10 -23.77 -10.63 -30.99
CA ASN A 10 -24.65 -9.62 -30.39
C ASN A 10 -25.35 -10.10 -29.10
N GLY A 11 -25.25 -11.39 -28.80
CA GLY A 11 -25.80 -12.01 -27.61
C GLY A 11 -24.70 -12.54 -26.69
N ASN A 12 -25.08 -13.50 -25.84
CA ASN A 12 -24.15 -14.12 -24.92
C ASN A 12 -23.33 -15.21 -25.63
N THR A 13 -22.08 -15.36 -25.23
CA THR A 13 -21.23 -16.49 -25.60
C THR A 13 -20.82 -17.22 -24.34
N THR A 14 -20.98 -18.54 -24.33
CA THR A 14 -20.39 -19.41 -23.30
C THR A 14 -19.22 -20.14 -23.94
N LEU A 15 -18.02 -20.02 -23.34
CA LEU A 15 -16.82 -20.70 -23.80
C LEU A 15 -16.47 -21.80 -22.81
N GLY A 16 -16.64 -23.05 -23.23
CA GLY A 16 -16.47 -24.24 -22.40
C GLY A 16 -17.71 -24.61 -21.58
N ASP A 17 -17.83 -25.90 -21.26
CA ASP A 17 -18.86 -26.50 -20.41
C ASP A 17 -18.31 -27.57 -19.44
N ALA A 18 -17.02 -27.92 -19.54
CA ALA A 18 -16.33 -28.87 -18.69
C ALA A 18 -15.27 -28.18 -17.82
N ALA A 19 -14.99 -28.75 -16.65
CA ALA A 19 -13.97 -28.24 -15.72
C ALA A 19 -12.53 -28.25 -16.29
N THR A 20 -12.31 -28.97 -17.39
CA THR A 20 -11.02 -29.06 -18.10
C THR A 20 -10.89 -28.07 -19.25
N ASP A 21 -11.95 -27.33 -19.57
CA ASP A 21 -11.91 -26.41 -20.69
C ASP A 21 -10.99 -25.23 -20.39
N THR A 22 -10.31 -24.78 -21.44
CA THR A 22 -9.36 -23.67 -21.35
C THR A 22 -9.69 -22.67 -22.44
N VAL A 23 -9.63 -21.40 -22.09
CA VAL A 23 -9.71 -20.29 -23.03
C VAL A 23 -8.34 -19.63 -23.06
N ASN A 24 -7.70 -19.67 -24.23
CA ASN A 24 -6.40 -19.06 -24.44
C ASN A 24 -6.58 -17.84 -25.34
N THR A 25 -6.19 -16.66 -24.85
CA THR A 25 -6.14 -15.42 -25.62
C THR A 25 -4.67 -15.06 -25.83
N SER A 26 -4.20 -15.08 -27.08
CA SER A 26 -2.79 -14.78 -27.38
C SER A 26 -2.43 -13.29 -27.36
N GLY A 27 -3.44 -12.41 -27.31
CA GLY A 27 -3.28 -10.97 -27.18
C GLY A 27 -3.99 -10.44 -25.94
N ASP A 28 -4.24 -9.13 -25.93
CA ASP A 28 -4.90 -8.48 -24.80
C ASP A 28 -6.37 -8.90 -24.68
N LEU A 29 -6.81 -9.15 -23.44
CA LEU A 29 -8.22 -9.31 -23.10
C LEU A 29 -8.71 -8.02 -22.46
N THR A 30 -9.74 -7.41 -23.04
CA THR A 30 -10.45 -6.28 -22.43
C THR A 30 -11.84 -6.73 -22.02
N VAL A 31 -12.13 -6.66 -20.72
CA VAL A 31 -13.47 -6.89 -20.17
C VAL A 31 -14.10 -5.53 -19.90
N GLY A 32 -15.10 -5.14 -20.71
CA GLY A 32 -15.76 -3.84 -20.58
C GLY A 32 -16.73 -3.71 -19.39
N GLY A 33 -16.96 -4.82 -18.68
CA GLY A 33 -17.83 -4.89 -17.50
C GLY A 33 -17.09 -5.46 -16.30
N ASN A 34 -17.84 -6.00 -15.35
CA ASN A 34 -17.25 -6.67 -14.19
C ASN A 34 -16.74 -8.06 -14.57
N GLU A 35 -15.59 -8.44 -14.03
CA GLU A 35 -15.08 -9.80 -14.05
C GLU A 35 -15.31 -10.47 -12.70
N THR A 36 -15.74 -11.73 -12.71
CA THR A 36 -15.81 -12.56 -11.50
C THR A 36 -14.94 -13.78 -11.69
N VAL A 37 -13.88 -13.88 -10.90
CA VAL A 37 -13.05 -15.07 -10.83
C VAL A 37 -13.44 -15.87 -9.59
N THR A 38 -14.01 -17.06 -9.77
CA THR A 38 -14.45 -17.92 -8.66
C THR A 38 -13.31 -18.78 -8.10
N GLY A 39 -12.24 -18.96 -8.87
CA GLY A 39 -11.03 -19.66 -8.47
C GLY A 39 -9.92 -18.70 -8.08
N ASN A 40 -8.68 -19.16 -8.25
CA ASN A 40 -7.50 -18.33 -8.05
C ASN A 40 -7.22 -17.50 -9.30
N GLU A 41 -6.81 -16.26 -9.11
CA GLU A 41 -6.24 -15.41 -10.15
C GLU A 41 -4.72 -15.35 -9.98
N THR A 42 -3.97 -15.34 -11.08
CA THR A 42 -2.52 -15.14 -11.05
C THR A 42 -2.16 -14.06 -12.06
N VAL A 43 -1.70 -12.92 -11.56
CA VAL A 43 -1.21 -11.80 -12.36
C VAL A 43 0.31 -11.87 -12.37
N GLN A 44 0.90 -12.20 -13.53
CA GLN A 44 2.37 -12.33 -13.65
C GLN A 44 3.07 -10.96 -13.79
N GLY A 45 2.33 -9.92 -14.20
CA GLY A 45 2.81 -8.55 -14.31
C GLY A 45 2.30 -7.67 -13.18
N ASP A 46 2.23 -6.37 -13.46
CA ASP A 46 1.72 -5.39 -12.51
C ASP A 46 0.18 -5.41 -12.45
N LEU A 47 -0.35 -5.20 -11.25
CA LEU A 47 -1.78 -4.96 -11.01
C LEU A 47 -2.01 -3.49 -10.67
N THR A 48 -2.76 -2.79 -11.50
CA THR A 48 -3.25 -1.43 -11.20
C THR A 48 -4.70 -1.48 -10.76
N VAL A 49 -4.98 -1.06 -9.53
CA VAL A 49 -6.35 -0.94 -9.01
C VAL A 49 -6.68 0.53 -8.84
N ASN A 50 -7.57 1.05 -9.69
CA ASN A 50 -8.00 2.45 -9.63
C ASN A 50 -9.09 2.69 -8.56
N GLY A 51 -9.73 1.62 -8.10
CA GLY A 51 -10.75 1.64 -7.06
C GLY A 51 -10.22 1.21 -5.70
N ASN A 52 -11.13 0.71 -4.87
CA ASN A 52 -10.76 0.08 -3.61
C ASN A 52 -10.37 -1.39 -3.81
N THR A 53 -9.66 -1.95 -2.82
CA THR A 53 -9.39 -3.39 -2.74
C THR A 53 -9.88 -3.94 -1.41
N THR A 54 -10.60 -5.05 -1.42
CA THR A 54 -11.03 -5.75 -0.20
C THR A 54 -10.31 -7.08 -0.11
N LEU A 55 -9.49 -7.25 0.92
CA LEU A 55 -8.72 -8.47 1.14
C LEU A 55 -9.44 -9.38 2.13
N GLY A 56 -9.94 -10.51 1.63
CA GLY A 56 -10.69 -11.50 2.41
C GLY A 56 -12.19 -11.19 2.49
N THR A 57 -12.99 -12.25 2.74
CA THR A 57 -14.45 -12.14 2.82
C THR A 57 -14.86 -11.25 3.98
N GLY A 58 -15.56 -10.15 3.69
CA GLY A 58 -16.05 -9.20 4.70
C GLY A 58 -14.99 -8.25 5.25
N GLY A 59 -13.81 -8.17 4.63
CA GLY A 59 -12.80 -7.18 4.99
C GLY A 59 -13.29 -5.74 4.79
N THR A 60 -12.72 -4.80 5.53
CA THR A 60 -12.90 -3.37 5.25
C THR A 60 -12.03 -2.99 4.04
N PRO A 61 -12.59 -2.35 3.00
CA PRO A 61 -11.82 -1.99 1.82
C PRO A 61 -10.61 -1.11 2.18
N ILE A 62 -9.50 -1.26 1.48
CA ILE A 62 -8.47 -0.24 1.39
C ILE A 62 -8.89 0.68 0.25
N VAL A 63 -9.25 1.92 0.59
CA VAL A 63 -9.78 2.90 -0.38
C VAL A 63 -8.64 3.62 -1.08
N THR A 64 -7.56 3.92 -0.36
CA THR A 64 -6.40 4.64 -0.91
C THR A 64 -5.16 4.34 -0.10
N HIS A 65 -4.04 4.16 -0.78
CA HIS A 65 -2.70 4.15 -0.21
C HIS A 65 -2.01 5.48 -0.52
N LEU A 66 -1.55 6.19 0.50
CA LEU A 66 -0.80 7.44 0.40
C LEU A 66 0.62 7.18 0.91
N SER A 67 1.63 7.75 0.25
CA SER A 67 3.00 7.65 0.77
C SER A 67 3.77 8.94 0.55
N ALA A 68 4.72 9.22 1.45
CA ALA A 68 5.70 10.28 1.30
C ALA A 68 7.07 9.82 1.80
N THR A 69 8.12 10.50 1.36
CA THR A 69 9.48 10.28 1.86
C THR A 69 10.13 11.64 2.07
N GLU A 70 10.68 11.86 3.26
CA GLU A 70 11.34 13.11 3.65
C GLU A 70 12.60 12.83 4.49
N SER A 71 13.63 13.66 4.34
CA SER A 71 14.80 13.66 5.22
C SER A 71 14.46 14.34 6.54
N ILE A 72 14.36 13.57 7.63
CA ILE A 72 14.02 14.10 8.95
C ILE A 72 15.28 14.15 9.82
N ILE A 73 15.52 15.31 10.42
CA ILE A 73 16.61 15.51 11.37
C ILE A 73 16.00 15.58 12.76
N PHE A 74 16.29 14.58 13.59
CA PHE A 74 15.94 14.61 15.00
C PHE A 74 17.02 15.37 15.79
N PRO A 75 16.65 16.21 16.76
CA PRO A 75 17.60 16.72 17.74
C PRO A 75 18.13 15.60 18.65
N ASP A 76 19.08 15.94 19.52
CA ASP A 76 19.52 15.06 20.59
C ASP A 76 18.34 14.64 21.47
N ILE A 77 18.19 13.34 21.68
CA ILE A 77 17.11 12.75 22.49
C ILE A 77 17.70 12.35 23.84
N PRO A 78 17.29 12.98 24.96
CA PRO A 78 17.72 12.60 26.29
C PRO A 78 17.45 11.13 26.62
N ALA A 79 18.18 10.60 27.61
CA ALA A 79 17.98 9.24 28.10
C ALA A 79 16.52 8.99 28.53
N ASN A 80 15.96 7.84 28.15
CA ASN A 80 14.59 7.43 28.48
C ASN A 80 13.52 8.48 28.11
N SER A 81 13.66 9.13 26.96
CA SER A 81 12.73 10.15 26.47
C SER A 81 12.38 9.96 25.00
N THR A 82 11.46 10.78 24.50
CA THR A 82 10.97 10.71 23.12
C THR A 82 11.02 12.07 22.46
N GLU A 83 11.20 12.06 21.14
CA GLU A 83 11.13 13.24 20.29
C GLU A 83 10.20 12.97 19.10
N ASP A 84 9.34 13.94 18.80
CA ASP A 84 8.35 13.86 17.73
C ASP A 84 8.77 14.75 16.56
N GLN A 85 8.74 14.23 15.33
CA GLN A 85 8.97 15.01 14.11
C GLN A 85 7.87 14.76 13.08
N PRO A 86 7.40 15.79 12.35
CA PRO A 86 6.39 15.63 11.33
C PRO A 86 6.99 15.13 10.00
N ILE A 87 6.18 14.40 9.24
CA ILE A 87 6.35 14.14 7.80
C ILE A 87 5.06 14.52 7.08
N THR A 88 5.17 15.23 5.96
CA THR A 88 3.99 15.68 5.20
C THR A 88 3.48 14.57 4.30
N VAL A 89 2.31 14.00 4.62
CA VAL A 89 1.63 13.00 3.77
C VAL A 89 0.31 13.60 3.29
N THR A 90 0.32 14.22 2.10
CA THR A 90 -0.86 14.89 1.55
C THR A 90 -2.04 13.91 1.41
N GLY A 91 -3.19 14.29 1.97
CA GLY A 91 -4.41 13.49 2.02
C GLY A 91 -4.60 12.69 3.31
N ALA A 92 -3.57 12.54 4.15
CA ALA A 92 -3.70 11.88 5.44
C ALA A 92 -4.62 12.66 6.40
N ALA A 93 -5.40 11.98 7.21
CA ALA A 93 -6.25 12.57 8.25
C ALA A 93 -6.26 11.71 9.52
N PRO A 94 -6.51 12.31 10.71
CA PRO A 94 -6.62 11.55 11.95
C PRO A 94 -7.63 10.40 11.83
N GLY A 95 -7.23 9.21 12.25
CA GLY A 95 -8.00 7.98 12.12
C GLY A 95 -7.53 7.05 10.99
N ASP A 96 -6.73 7.56 10.04
CA ASP A 96 -6.08 6.72 9.04
C ASP A 96 -4.99 5.84 9.69
N ASN A 97 -4.77 4.66 9.12
CA ASN A 97 -3.69 3.77 9.55
C ASN A 97 -2.36 4.26 8.98
N VAL A 98 -1.27 4.14 9.75
CA VAL A 98 0.06 4.57 9.31
C VAL A 98 1.16 3.61 9.74
N TYR A 99 2.14 3.45 8.87
CA TYR A 99 3.43 2.87 9.18
C TYR A 99 4.54 3.80 8.69
N VAL A 100 5.65 3.85 9.43
CA VAL A 100 6.82 4.63 9.04
C VAL A 100 8.08 3.79 9.25
N SER A 101 9.01 3.87 8.31
CA SER A 101 10.32 3.24 8.39
C SER A 101 11.44 4.20 7.98
N PRO A 102 12.61 4.14 8.64
CA PRO A 102 13.80 4.83 8.19
C PRO A 102 14.45 4.08 7.02
N ALA A 103 15.04 4.81 6.06
CA ALA A 103 15.73 4.26 4.89
C ALA A 103 17.12 3.67 5.21
N ALA A 104 17.67 4.01 6.37
CA ALA A 104 18.94 3.54 6.91
C ALA A 104 18.88 3.52 8.45
N ASP A 105 19.85 2.88 9.11
CA ASP A 105 19.91 2.76 10.56
C ASP A 105 19.86 4.15 11.26
N PRO A 106 18.79 4.47 12.02
CA PRO A 106 18.67 5.74 12.71
C PRO A 106 19.60 5.85 13.93
N GLY A 107 20.21 4.75 14.38
CA GLY A 107 21.10 4.68 15.54
C GLY A 107 20.65 3.64 16.56
N ALA A 108 21.63 2.98 17.19
CA ALA A 108 21.37 1.96 18.19
C ALA A 108 20.68 2.53 19.43
N GLY A 109 19.73 1.78 20.02
CA GLY A 109 19.00 2.21 21.21
C GLY A 109 17.83 3.14 20.93
N LEU A 110 17.43 3.27 19.66
CA LEU A 110 16.26 4.01 19.24
C LEU A 110 15.13 3.06 18.83
N VAL A 111 13.90 3.38 19.23
CA VAL A 111 12.67 2.69 18.83
C VAL A 111 11.70 3.73 18.30
N TRP A 112 10.96 3.45 17.23
CA TRP A 112 10.02 4.42 16.65
C TRP A 112 8.58 3.91 16.60
N SER A 113 7.67 4.87 16.51
CA SER A 113 6.25 4.69 16.22
C SER A 113 5.76 5.89 15.42
N ALA A 114 4.54 5.82 14.89
CA ALA A 114 3.95 6.95 14.20
C ALA A 114 2.43 6.97 14.34
N PHE A 115 1.84 8.14 14.11
CA PHE A 115 0.40 8.34 14.07
C PHE A 115 0.06 9.52 13.16
N VAL A 116 -1.13 9.51 12.55
CA VAL A 116 -1.62 10.66 11.78
C VAL A 116 -2.14 11.71 12.75
N SER A 117 -1.34 12.75 12.98
CA SER A 117 -1.57 13.73 14.04
C SER A 117 -2.52 14.86 13.63
N ALA A 118 -2.57 15.16 12.32
CA ALA A 118 -3.44 16.18 11.76
C ALA A 118 -3.65 15.93 10.26
N ALA A 119 -4.46 16.78 9.62
CA ALA A 119 -4.58 16.78 8.17
C ALA A 119 -3.19 16.94 7.51
N ASN A 120 -2.93 16.13 6.49
CA ASN A 120 -1.69 16.06 5.73
C ASN A 120 -0.42 15.77 6.56
N THR A 121 -0.55 15.37 7.83
CA THR A 121 0.57 15.30 8.76
C THR A 121 0.62 13.97 9.48
N VAL A 122 1.71 13.23 9.26
CA VAL A 122 2.09 12.09 10.08
C VAL A 122 3.15 12.55 11.07
N THR A 123 3.04 12.15 12.33
CA THR A 123 4.07 12.38 13.34
C THR A 123 4.82 11.09 13.57
N ILE A 124 6.15 11.14 13.41
CA ILE A 124 7.09 10.10 13.79
C ILE A 124 7.50 10.40 15.24
N ARG A 125 7.36 9.41 16.12
CA ARG A 125 7.87 9.46 17.49
C ARG A 125 9.08 8.56 17.61
N LEU A 126 10.22 9.12 17.93
CA LEU A 126 11.46 8.40 18.16
C LEU A 126 11.78 8.37 19.66
N ALA A 127 11.97 7.19 20.22
CA ALA A 127 12.23 6.95 21.63
C ALA A 127 13.67 6.49 21.85
N ASN A 128 14.39 7.17 22.74
CA ASN A 128 15.68 6.72 23.23
C ASN A 128 15.46 5.83 24.45
N VAL A 129 15.71 4.52 24.29
CA VAL A 129 15.52 3.51 25.33
C VAL A 129 16.79 3.23 26.14
N THR A 130 17.81 4.08 26.00
CA THR A 130 19.08 3.97 26.71
C THR A 130 19.17 4.92 27.90
N THR A 131 20.25 4.80 28.67
CA THR A 131 20.54 5.64 29.83
C THR A 131 21.41 6.86 29.50
N ALA A 132 21.78 7.07 28.23
CA ALA A 132 22.57 8.20 27.77
C ALA A 132 21.80 9.03 26.73
N VAL A 133 22.20 10.28 26.51
CA VAL A 133 21.70 11.07 25.37
C VAL A 133 22.18 10.45 24.05
N ILE A 134 21.32 10.46 23.03
CA ILE A 134 21.65 9.98 21.68
C ILE A 134 21.38 11.11 20.69
N THR A 135 22.34 11.35 19.80
CA THR A 135 22.13 12.11 18.55
C THR A 135 21.75 11.10 17.46
N PRO A 136 20.51 11.10 16.95
CA PRO A 136 20.13 10.16 15.89
C PRO A 136 20.89 10.41 14.59
N ASN A 137 21.16 9.35 13.84
CA ASN A 137 21.71 9.46 12.50
C ASN A 137 20.69 10.13 11.57
N VAL A 138 21.16 11.01 10.69
CA VAL A 138 20.31 11.60 9.65
C VAL A 138 19.98 10.53 8.61
N THR A 139 18.69 10.35 8.32
CA THR A 139 18.18 9.40 7.33
C THR A 139 16.84 9.86 6.77
N ASP A 140 16.50 9.37 5.58
CA ASP A 140 15.17 9.56 5.02
C ASP A 140 14.17 8.65 5.74
N TRP A 141 12.95 9.14 5.91
CA TRP A 141 11.85 8.38 6.46
C TRP A 141 10.74 8.27 5.44
N ARG A 142 10.24 7.05 5.23
CA ARG A 142 9.04 6.79 4.44
C ARG A 142 7.85 6.61 5.37
N ALA A 143 6.78 7.34 5.09
CA ALA A 143 5.48 7.11 5.71
C ALA A 143 4.50 6.57 4.68
N ASP A 144 3.84 5.47 5.03
CA ASP A 144 2.77 4.85 4.26
C ASP A 144 1.48 4.93 5.08
N VAL A 145 0.42 5.46 4.48
CA VAL A 145 -0.88 5.72 5.12
C VAL A 145 -1.97 4.99 4.32
N TRP A 146 -2.81 4.23 5.01
CA TRP A 146 -3.95 3.53 4.41
C TRP A 146 -5.26 4.10 4.92
N LYS A 147 -6.12 4.47 3.95
CA LYS A 147 -7.52 4.82 4.19
C LYS A 147 -8.40 3.58 4.03
N HIS A 148 -9.34 3.42 4.96
CA HIS A 148 -10.33 2.36 4.96
C HIS A 148 -11.75 2.92 4.90
#